data_AF-A0A3S0BG42-F1
#
_entry.id   AF-A0A3S0BG42-F1
#
_cell.length_a   1.000
_cell.length_b   1.000
_cell.length_c   1.000
_cell.angle_alpha   90.00
_cell.angle_beta   90.00
_cell.angle_gamma   90.00
#
_symmetry.space_group_name_H-M   'P 1'
#
loop_
_entity.id
_entity.type
_entity.pdbx_description
1 polymer ?
#
loop_
_entity_poly.entity_id
_entity_poly.type
_entity_poly.pdbx_seq_one_letter_code
_entity_poly.pdbx_strand_id
1 'polypeptide(L)' 'MFDRAQRIYRDGAGEVVAPLDQVRFERRLQLTSSSPKLVAVSPCGDRVLKRGNPFGGGIGDLDQVLNAVVHSYRG' A
#
# COMPACT_ATOMS: atom_id res chain seq x y z
N MET A 1 -9.81 -1.45 3.09
CA MET A 1 -10.44 -0.87 1.89
C MET A 1 -10.03 0.59 1.73
N PHE A 2 -9.68 1.04 0.52
CA PHE A 2 -9.36 2.46 0.24
C PHE A 2 -10.65 3.22 -0.08
N ASP A 3 -11.05 4.16 0.77
CA ASP A 3 -12.17 5.06 0.52
C ASP A 3 -11.63 6.37 -0.09
N ARG A 4 -11.79 6.53 -1.40
CA ARG A 4 -11.36 7.74 -2.12
C ARG A 4 -12.27 8.93 -1.85
N ALA A 5 -13.56 8.71 -1.58
CA ALA A 5 -14.52 9.79 -1.35
C ALA A 5 -14.22 10.49 -0.02
N GLN A 6 -13.90 9.70 1.01
CA GLN A 6 -13.51 10.22 2.32
C GLN A 6 -11.99 10.41 2.47
N ARG A 7 -11.19 9.99 1.48
CA ARG A 7 -9.72 10.00 1.52
C ARG A 7 -9.17 9.31 2.76
N ILE A 8 -9.68 8.13 3.07
CA ILE A 8 -9.25 7.31 4.21
C ILE A 8 -8.99 5.86 3.80
N TYR A 9 -7.97 5.27 4.39
CA TYR A 9 -7.72 3.85 4.36
C TYR A 9 -8.40 3.20 5.55
N ARG A 10 -9.37 2.33 5.26
CA ARG A 10 -10.03 1.49 6.25
C ARG A 10 -9.43 0.09 6.26
N ASP A 11 -9.59 -0.62 7.35
CA ASP A 11 -9.18 -2.02 7.41
C ASP A 11 -10.23 -2.96 6.82
N GLY A 12 -10.08 -4.27 7.06
CA GLY A 12 -11.07 -5.28 6.64
C GLY A 12 -12.27 -5.39 7.59
N ALA A 13 -12.20 -4.80 8.78
CA ALA A 13 -13.29 -4.68 9.74
C ALA A 13 -14.11 -3.39 9.56
N GLY A 14 -13.61 -2.44 8.77
CA GLY A 14 -14.25 -1.15 8.50
C GLY A 14 -13.66 0.01 9.32
N GLU A 15 -12.70 -0.25 10.20
CA GLU A 15 -12.06 0.75 11.04
C GLU A 15 -11.14 1.66 10.21
N VAL A 16 -11.13 2.95 10.55
CA VAL A 16 -10.27 3.92 9.88
C VAL A 16 -8.84 3.72 10.35
N VAL A 17 -7.99 3.20 9.46
CA VAL A 17 -6.57 2.97 9.73
C VAL A 17 -5.82 4.29 9.64
N ALA A 18 -5.93 5.02 8.54
CA ALA A 18 -5.24 6.30 8.37
C ALA A 18 -5.83 7.10 7.20
N PRO A 19 -5.64 8.43 7.13
CA PRO A 19 -5.92 9.22 5.93
C PRO A 19 -5.10 8.71 4.75
N LEU A 20 -5.70 8.66 3.55
CA LEU A 20 -5.05 8.16 2.32
C LEU A 20 -3.73 8.91 2.07
N ASP A 21 -3.72 10.23 2.26
CA ASP A 21 -2.54 11.10 2.09
C ASP A 21 -1.37 10.74 3.03
N GLN A 22 -1.66 10.07 4.15
CA GLN A 22 -0.65 9.59 5.09
C GLN A 22 -0.27 8.12 4.85
N VAL A 23 -0.90 7.47 3.87
CA VAL A 23 -0.55 6.11 3.47
C VAL A 23 0.50 6.17 2.36
N ARG A 24 1.68 5.63 2.66
CA ARG A 24 2.76 5.45 1.69
C ARG A 24 2.88 4.00 1.30
N PHE A 25 3.17 3.75 0.04
CA PHE A 25 3.38 2.40 -0.45
C PHE A 25 4.88 2.15 -0.57
N GLU A 26 5.36 1.12 0.12
CA GLU A 26 6.76 0.72 0.13
C GLU A 26 6.93 -0.71 -0.35
N ARG A 27 7.97 -0.92 -1.15
CA ARG A 27 8.44 -2.25 -1.54
C ARG A 27 9.46 -2.74 -0.53
N ARG A 28 9.11 -3.74 0.29
CA ARG A 28 10.04 -4.36 1.24
C ARG A 28 10.44 -5.75 0.77
N LEU A 29 11.74 -6.03 0.73
CA LEU A 29 12.26 -7.39 0.56
C LEU A 29 12.14 -8.12 1.90
N GLN A 30 11.64 -9.36 1.89
CA GLN A 30 11.57 -10.17 3.09
C GLN A 30 12.78 -11.11 3.13
N LEU A 31 13.51 -11.13 4.25
CA LEU A 31 14.78 -11.87 4.40
C LEU A 31 14.66 -13.38 4.08
N THR A 32 13.44 -13.93 4.21
CA THR A 32 13.15 -15.36 4.02
C THR A 32 12.61 -15.71 2.63
N SER A 33 12.50 -14.74 1.71
CA SER A 33 11.98 -14.97 0.36
C SER A 33 12.52 -13.94 -0.63
N SER A 34 13.07 -14.39 -1.76
CA SER A 34 13.59 -13.51 -2.83
C SER A 34 12.51 -12.69 -3.56
N SER A 35 11.30 -12.58 -2.99
CA SER A 35 10.17 -11.89 -3.60
C SER A 35 9.81 -10.64 -2.79
N PRO A 36 9.78 -9.46 -3.43
CA PRO A 36 9.39 -8.23 -2.77
C PRO A 36 7.91 -8.28 -2.34
N LYS A 37 7.58 -7.71 -1.18
CA LYS A 37 6.21 -7.43 -0.76
C LYS A 37 5.90 -5.95 -0.84
N LEU A 38 4.66 -5.62 -1.17
CA LEU A 38 4.13 -4.27 -1.13
C LEU A 38 3.45 -4.06 0.22
N VAL A 39 3.89 -3.02 0.91
CA VAL A 39 3.42 -2.63 2.24
C VAL A 39 2.84 -1.23 2.15
N ALA A 40 1.63 -1.04 2.65
CA ALA A 40 1.11 0.27 3.01
C ALA A 40 1.66 0.65 4.39
N VAL A 41 2.54 1.63 4.42
CA VAL A 41 3.06 2.25 5.63
C VAL A 41 2.11 3.38 6.01
N SER A 42 1.62 3.35 7.25
CA SER A 42 0.73 4.37 7.79
C SER A 42 1.11 4.66 9.24
N PRO A 43 0.74 5.83 9.81
CA PRO A 43 1.04 6.16 11.20
C PRO A 43 0.48 5.16 12.21
N CYS A 44 -0.60 4.47 11.85
CA CYS A 44 -1.26 3.46 12.67
C CYS A 44 -0.67 2.05 12.50
N GLY A 45 0.36 1.91 11.65
CA GLY A 45 1.12 0.68 11.45
C GLY A 45 1.30 0.29 9.99
N ASP A 46 2.20 -0.68 9.79
CA ASP A 46 2.56 -1.23 8.48
C ASP A 46 1.64 -2.38 8.10
N ARG A 47 1.08 -2.33 6.89
CA ARG A 47 0.10 -3.32 6.42
C ARG A 47 0.47 -3.90 5.07
N VAL A 48 0.67 -5.21 5.00
CA VAL A 48 1.03 -5.90 3.75
C VAL A 48 -0.19 -5.99 2.85
N LEU A 49 -0.15 -5.32 1.69
CA LEU A 49 -1.25 -5.32 0.72
C LEU A 49 -1.14 -6.50 -0.24
N LYS A 50 0.08 -6.74 -0.72
CA LYS A 50 0.37 -7.81 -1.67
C LYS A 50 1.73 -8.38 -1.35
N ARG A 51 1.81 -9.69 -1.17
CA ARG A 51 3.09 -10.40 -1.18
C ARG A 51 3.42 -10.71 -2.63
N GLY A 52 4.62 -10.37 -3.09
CA GLY A 52 5.07 -10.79 -4.41
C GLY A 52 5.13 -12.31 -4.43
N ASN A 53 4.48 -12.91 -5.43
CA ASN A 53 4.66 -14.31 -5.76
C ASN A 53 5.70 -14.37 -6.90
N PRO A 54 6.78 -15.15 -6.81
CA PRO A 54 7.78 -15.23 -7.88
C PRO A 54 7.19 -15.71 -9.23
N PHE A 55 6.02 -16.34 -9.22
CA PHE A 55 5.34 -16.86 -10.40
C PHE A 55 4.17 -16.01 -10.93
N GLY A 56 3.88 -14.85 -10.32
CA GLY A 56 2.68 -14.05 -10.60
C GLY A 56 2.91 -12.70 -11.28
N GLY A 57 4.13 -12.44 -11.78
CA GLY A 57 4.56 -11.11 -12.24
C GLY A 57 5.00 -10.24 -11.06
N GLY A 58 6.20 -9.66 -11.16
CA GLY A 58 6.80 -8.85 -10.10
C GLY A 58 5.91 -7.68 -9.65
N ILE A 59 6.19 -7.13 -8.47
CA ILE A 59 5.50 -5.92 -7.99
C ILE A 59 5.78 -4.70 -8.89
N GLY A 60 6.85 -4.72 -9.70
CA GLY A 60 7.16 -3.65 -10.66
C GLY A 60 7.26 -2.28 -9.98
N ASP A 61 6.76 -1.25 -10.66
CA ASP A 61 6.63 0.13 -10.17
C ASP A 61 5.25 0.41 -9.52
N LEU A 62 4.57 -0.63 -9.03
CA LEU A 62 3.23 -0.49 -8.45
C LEU A 62 3.22 0.41 -7.22
N ASP A 63 4.32 0.47 -6.46
CA ASP A 63 4.50 1.42 -5.36
C ASP A 63 4.49 2.87 -5.87
N GLN A 64 5.17 3.17 -6.98
CA GLN A 64 5.17 4.51 -7.58
C GLN A 64 3.78 4.89 -8.10
N VAL A 65 3.10 3.98 -8.80
CA VAL A 65 1.75 4.23 -9.33
C VAL A 65 0.74 4.43 -8.19
N LEU A 66 0.81 3.63 -7.13
CA LEU A 66 -0.09 3.76 -5.99
C LEU A 66 0.19 5.04 -5.20
N ASN A 67 1.46 5.40 -4.98
CA ASN A 67 1.81 6.69 -4.38
C ASN A 67 1.32 7.84 -5.27
N ALA A 68 1.54 7.78 -6.59
CA ALA A 68 1.05 8.79 -7.51
C ALA A 68 -0.48 8.89 -7.47
N VAL A 69 -1.22 7.79 -7.52
CA VAL A 69 -2.70 7.84 -7.46
C VAL A 69 -3.20 8.39 -6.13
N VAL A 70 -2.54 8.10 -5.01
CA VAL A 70 -2.96 8.61 -3.70
C VAL A 70 -2.59 10.08 -3.50
N HIS A 71 -1.45 10.53 -4.03
CA HIS A 71 -0.93 11.89 -3.83
C HIS A 71 -1.23 12.86 -4.99
N SER A 72 -1.63 12.37 -6.17
CA SER A 72 -1.96 13.17 -7.37
C SER A 72 -3.37 13.76 -7.33
N TYR A 73 -4.23 13.38 -6.38
CA TYR A 73 -5.51 14.08 -6.10
C TYR A 73 -5.33 15.46 -5.45
N ARG A 74 -4.19 16.12 -5.71
CA ARG A 74 -3.83 17.45 -5.19
C ARG A 74 -3.86 18.53 -6.29
N GLY A 75 -4.45 18.24 -7.45
CA GLY A 75 -4.71 19.16 -8.55
C GLY A 75 -6.17 19.59 -8.59
#